data_AF-A0A1D2WGI2-F1
#
_entry.id   AF-A0A1D2WGI2-F1
#
_cell.length_a   1.000
_cell.length_b   1.000
_cell.length_c   1.000
_cell.angle_alpha   90.00
_cell.angle_beta   90.00
_cell.angle_gamma   90.00
#
_symmetry.space_group_name_H-M   'P 1'
#
loop_
_entity.id
_entity.type
_entity.pdbx_description
1 polymer ?
#
loop_
_entity_poly.entity_id
_entity_poly.type
_entity_poly.pdbx_seq_one_letter_code
_entity_poly.pdbx_strand_id
1 'polypeptide(L)'
;MDAINMRTIDKPGVLRKVTDYLAKNGINIVYTHLYMESDDHASTYIELDHVDNIEEVLSEIMEFPEVKEVKLSPSMDKVWGKRIIIVGGGAQVSQVALGAITEADRHNIRGERISVDTLPLAGEKKLTEAVRAVGCLPRVGCLVLAGSLMGGSIVDAIDEIKNKYGVKVISLNMVGSVRDHADLVVTDPVQAGVMAVMSIAKTAKFDIDRVDEVL
;
A
#
# COMPACT_ATOMS: atom_id res chain seq x y z
N MET A 1 7.52 -1.60 17.19
CA MET A 1 6.26 -1.22 16.53
C MET A 1 5.23 -2.23 16.94
N ASP A 2 4.37 -1.77 17.84
CA ASP A 2 3.24 -2.53 18.36
C ASP A 2 1.99 -1.98 17.69
N ALA A 3 1.05 -2.85 17.37
CA ALA A 3 -0.22 -2.41 16.81
C ALA A 3 -1.36 -2.89 17.68
N ILE A 4 -2.39 -2.06 17.80
CA ILE A 4 -3.61 -2.39 18.51
C ILE A 4 -4.78 -2.37 17.55
N ASN A 5 -5.68 -3.33 17.71
CA ASN A 5 -6.99 -3.30 17.06
C ASN A 5 -8.04 -3.18 18.16
N MET A 6 -8.90 -2.17 18.04
CA MET A 6 -9.98 -1.91 18.98
C MET A 6 -11.32 -1.94 18.26
N ARG A 7 -12.28 -2.57 18.92
CA ARG A 7 -13.68 -2.54 18.55
C ARG A 7 -14.42 -1.59 19.49
N THR A 8 -15.12 -0.62 18.93
CA THR A 8 -15.80 0.44 19.69
C THR A 8 -17.25 0.61 19.26
N ILE A 9 -18.08 1.16 20.14
CA ILE A 9 -19.39 1.70 19.75
C ILE A 9 -19.15 2.90 18.83
N ASP A 10 -19.95 3.02 17.77
CA ASP A 10 -19.91 4.19 16.91
C ASP A 10 -20.50 5.42 17.60
N LYS A 11 -19.63 6.33 18.05
CA LYS A 11 -20.02 7.60 18.64
C LYS A 11 -19.05 8.70 18.24
N PRO A 12 -19.52 9.95 18.08
CA PRO A 12 -18.64 11.10 17.91
C PRO A 12 -17.62 11.21 19.05
N GLY A 13 -16.34 11.35 18.67
CA GLY A 13 -15.25 11.62 19.62
C GLY A 13 -14.55 10.39 20.21
N VAL A 14 -14.92 9.17 19.83
CA VAL A 14 -14.23 7.94 20.29
C VAL A 14 -12.75 7.96 19.91
N LEU A 15 -12.44 8.16 18.62
CA LEU A 15 -11.06 8.25 18.15
C LEU A 15 -10.29 9.41 18.81
N ARG A 16 -10.97 10.54 19.06
CA ARG A 16 -10.37 11.67 19.79
C ARG A 16 -9.95 11.26 21.21
N LYS A 17 -10.79 10.57 21.97
CA LYS A 17 -10.44 10.13 23.33
C LYS A 17 -9.20 9.24 23.34
N VAL A 18 -9.14 8.29 22.41
CA VAL A 18 -8.00 7.36 22.27
C VAL A 18 -6.73 8.12 21.89
N THR A 19 -6.81 8.99 20.88
CA THR A 19 -5.65 9.78 20.44
C THR A 19 -5.19 10.80 21.48
N ASP A 20 -6.11 11.43 22.22
CA ASP A 20 -5.82 12.32 23.35
C ASP A 20 -5.08 11.55 24.48
N TYR A 21 -5.47 10.31 24.77
CA TYR A 21 -4.76 9.45 25.73
C TYR A 21 -3.35 9.10 25.24
N LEU A 22 -3.21 8.65 23.99
CA LEU A 22 -1.90 8.30 23.43
C LEU A 22 -0.95 9.50 23.46
N ALA A 23 -1.44 10.68 23.06
CA ALA A 23 -0.66 11.92 23.08
C ALA A 23 -0.23 12.34 24.50
N LYS A 24 -1.12 12.20 25.51
CA LYS A 24 -0.79 12.51 26.92
C LYS A 24 0.31 11.60 27.48
N ASN A 25 0.38 10.36 26.99
CA ASN A 25 1.41 9.39 27.36
C ASN A 25 2.65 9.47 26.46
N GLY A 26 2.74 10.47 25.58
CA GLY A 26 3.88 10.65 24.68
C GLY A 26 4.02 9.57 23.61
N ILE A 27 2.95 8.79 23.36
CA ILE A 27 2.96 7.70 22.38
C ILE A 27 2.62 8.27 21.00
N ASN A 28 3.53 8.05 20.04
CA ASN A 28 3.34 8.48 18.67
C ASN A 28 2.56 7.45 17.85
N ILE A 29 1.68 7.93 16.96
CA ILE A 29 0.94 7.09 16.02
C ILE A 29 1.65 7.12 14.67
N VAL A 30 1.98 5.95 14.14
CA VAL A 30 2.65 5.80 12.85
C VAL A 30 1.66 5.58 11.72
N TYR A 31 0.61 4.80 12.00
CA TYR A 31 -0.42 4.50 11.03
C TYR A 31 -1.73 4.19 11.74
N THR A 32 -2.84 4.57 11.13
CA THR A 32 -4.16 4.16 11.61
C THR A 32 -5.12 3.99 10.45
N HIS A 33 -6.07 3.06 10.61
CA HIS A 33 -7.29 3.06 9.81
C HIS A 33 -8.49 2.83 10.73
N LEU A 34 -9.65 3.28 10.26
CA LEU A 34 -10.93 3.09 10.91
C LEU A 34 -11.95 2.70 9.85
N TYR A 35 -12.78 1.72 10.15
CA TYR A 35 -13.94 1.38 9.32
C TYR A 35 -15.11 0.95 10.20
N MET A 36 -16.31 1.04 9.63
CA MET A 36 -17.54 0.60 10.26
C MET A 36 -17.69 -0.92 10.09
N GLU A 37 -17.82 -1.66 11.19
CA GLU A 37 -18.17 -3.09 11.15
C GLU A 37 -19.68 -3.29 10.98
N SER A 38 -20.46 -2.40 11.60
CA SER A 38 -21.92 -2.32 11.51
C SER A 38 -22.40 -0.89 11.81
N ASP A 39 -23.71 -0.65 11.77
CA ASP A 39 -24.29 0.67 12.10
C ASP A 39 -23.97 1.14 13.52
N ASP A 40 -23.66 0.22 14.44
CA ASP A 40 -23.42 0.52 15.85
C ASP A 40 -21.95 0.36 16.28
N HIS A 41 -21.09 -0.23 15.43
CA HIS A 41 -19.74 -0.62 15.81
C HIS A 41 -18.70 -0.23 14.77
N ALA A 42 -17.57 0.29 15.25
CA ALA A 42 -16.40 0.61 14.44
C ALA A 42 -15.19 -0.23 14.87
N SER A 43 -14.33 -0.57 13.92
CA SER A 43 -13.00 -1.12 14.17
C SER A 43 -11.97 -0.04 13.89
N THR A 44 -11.06 0.17 14.84
CA THR A 44 -9.92 1.06 14.68
C THR A 44 -8.64 0.28 14.88
N TYR A 45 -7.74 0.37 13.92
CA TYR A 45 -6.39 -0.16 14.00
C TYR A 45 -5.40 0.98 14.14
N ILE A 46 -4.44 0.86 15.04
CA ILE A 46 -3.42 1.88 15.28
C ILE A 46 -2.07 1.20 15.45
N GLU A 47 -1.09 1.59 14.64
CA GLU A 47 0.32 1.24 14.82
C GLU A 47 1.00 2.35 15.64
N LEU A 48 1.64 1.94 16.72
CA LEU A 48 2.26 2.81 17.71
C LEU A 48 3.79 2.70 17.61
N ASP A 49 4.44 3.86 17.73
CA ASP A 49 5.89 3.93 17.82
C ASP A 49 6.34 3.83 19.27
N HIS A 50 7.37 3.02 19.52
CA HIS A 50 8.08 2.93 20.81
C HIS A 50 7.18 2.97 22.07
N VAL A 51 6.41 1.91 22.31
CA VAL A 51 5.60 1.76 23.53
C VAL A 51 6.36 0.92 24.56
N ASP A 52 6.68 1.48 25.73
CA ASP A 52 7.42 0.78 26.78
C ASP A 52 6.60 -0.34 27.45
N ASN A 53 5.30 -0.10 27.68
CA ASN A 53 4.38 -1.02 28.33
C ASN A 53 3.06 -1.09 27.57
N ILE A 54 2.99 -1.99 26.59
CA ILE A 54 1.80 -2.11 25.73
C ILE A 54 0.61 -2.69 26.51
N GLU A 55 0.84 -3.55 27.50
CA GLU A 55 -0.20 -4.12 28.34
C GLU A 55 -0.96 -3.06 29.13
N GLU A 56 -0.27 -2.05 29.67
CA GLU A 56 -0.87 -0.92 30.37
C GLU A 56 -1.73 -0.07 29.43
N VAL A 57 -1.23 0.22 28.22
CA VAL A 57 -1.99 0.92 27.18
C VAL A 57 -3.27 0.17 26.82
N LEU A 58 -3.21 -1.15 26.66
CA LEU A 58 -4.38 -1.98 26.37
C LEU A 58 -5.39 -1.91 27.52
N SER A 59 -4.93 -1.99 28.78
CA SER A 59 -5.83 -1.91 29.95
C SER A 59 -6.52 -0.56 30.09
N GLU A 60 -5.79 0.55 29.92
CA GLU A 60 -6.31 1.91 30.04
C GLU A 60 -7.32 2.23 28.92
N ILE A 61 -7.03 1.84 27.67
CA ILE A 61 -7.98 2.04 26.57
C ILE A 61 -9.26 1.22 26.79
N MET A 62 -9.17 0.03 27.39
CA MET A 62 -10.33 -0.79 27.73
C MET A 62 -11.25 -0.15 28.78
N GLU A 63 -10.78 0.82 29.58
CA GLU A 63 -11.62 1.53 30.55
C GLU A 63 -12.59 2.52 29.89
N PHE A 64 -12.36 2.89 28.63
CA PHE A 64 -13.27 3.76 27.91
C PHE A 64 -14.61 3.07 27.66
N PRO A 65 -15.76 3.66 28.07
CA PRO A 65 -17.08 3.01 27.95
C PRO A 65 -17.47 2.59 26.53
N GLU A 66 -16.94 3.31 25.53
CA GLU A 66 -17.16 3.03 24.12
C GLU A 66 -16.34 1.86 23.59
N VAL A 67 -15.22 1.49 24.23
CA VAL A 67 -14.38 0.38 23.82
C VAL A 67 -14.99 -0.93 24.30
N LYS A 68 -15.18 -1.88 23.38
CA LYS A 68 -15.74 -3.21 23.66
C LYS A 68 -14.68 -4.29 23.66
N GLU A 69 -13.63 -4.09 22.88
CA GLU A 69 -12.51 -5.00 22.79
C GLU A 69 -11.28 -4.23 22.33
N VAL A 70 -10.13 -4.60 22.86
CA VAL A 70 -8.80 -4.13 22.45
C VAL A 70 -7.87 -5.33 22.46
N LYS A 71 -7.15 -5.51 21.35
CA LYS A 71 -6.22 -6.63 21.16
C LYS A 71 -4.92 -6.13 20.58
N LEU A 72 -3.82 -6.74 21.02
CA LEU A 72 -2.56 -6.64 20.33
C LEU A 72 -2.68 -7.30 18.94
N SER A 73 -2.11 -6.65 17.94
CA SER A 73 -2.09 -7.08 16.55
C SER A 73 -0.68 -6.87 15.98
N PRO A 74 -0.24 -7.70 15.02
CA PRO A 74 0.99 -7.38 14.29
C PRO A 74 0.82 -6.12 13.42
N SER A 75 1.92 -5.43 13.11
CA SER A 75 1.93 -4.33 12.14
C SER A 75 1.56 -4.81 10.74
N MET A 76 0.97 -3.93 9.93
CA MET A 76 0.64 -4.25 8.53
C MET A 76 1.90 -4.51 7.72
N ASP A 77 3.00 -3.83 8.03
CA ASP A 77 4.30 -4.11 7.42
C ASP A 77 4.83 -5.50 7.80
N LYS A 78 4.67 -5.95 9.05
CA LYS A 78 5.14 -7.28 9.48
C LYS A 78 4.37 -8.42 8.80
N VAL A 79 3.07 -8.27 8.56
CA VAL A 79 2.25 -9.32 7.95
C VAL A 79 2.25 -9.25 6.43
N TRP A 80 1.93 -8.07 5.90
CA TRP A 80 1.68 -7.83 4.48
C TRP A 80 2.85 -7.15 3.76
N GLY A 81 3.76 -6.50 4.50
CA GLY A 81 4.97 -5.89 3.96
C GLY A 81 4.72 -4.81 2.93
N LYS A 82 5.58 -4.71 1.93
CA LYS A 82 5.43 -3.73 0.85
C LYS A 82 4.35 -4.16 -0.14
N ARG A 83 3.79 -3.21 -0.88
CA ARG A 83 2.71 -3.47 -1.83
C ARG A 83 3.14 -3.10 -3.24
N ILE A 84 2.83 -4.00 -4.17
CA ILE A 84 2.79 -3.71 -5.59
C ILE A 84 1.34 -3.48 -5.97
N ILE A 85 1.07 -2.37 -6.66
CA ILE A 85 -0.24 -2.05 -7.19
C ILE A 85 -0.22 -2.24 -8.69
N ILE A 86 -1.18 -2.98 -9.25
CA ILE A 86 -1.29 -3.22 -10.69
C ILE A 86 -2.64 -2.70 -11.19
N VAL A 87 -2.63 -1.77 -12.13
CA VAL A 87 -3.85 -1.16 -12.68
C VAL A 87 -3.84 -1.20 -14.20
N GLY A 88 -4.99 -1.50 -14.82
CA GLY A 88 -5.18 -1.40 -16.26
C GLY A 88 -6.12 -2.45 -16.84
N GLY A 89 -5.86 -2.89 -18.07
CA GLY A 89 -6.69 -3.88 -18.77
C GLY A 89 -6.62 -5.25 -18.10
N GLY A 90 -7.77 -5.86 -17.79
CA GLY A 90 -7.83 -7.08 -16.96
C GLY A 90 -6.96 -8.25 -17.44
N ALA A 91 -6.79 -8.44 -18.75
CA ALA A 91 -5.92 -9.46 -19.31
C ALA A 91 -4.43 -9.18 -18.99
N GLN A 92 -3.98 -7.94 -19.21
CA GLN A 92 -2.60 -7.54 -18.94
C GLN A 92 -2.31 -7.48 -17.44
N VAL A 93 -3.26 -6.96 -16.64
CA VAL A 93 -3.18 -6.97 -15.16
C VAL A 93 -2.95 -8.40 -14.65
N SER A 94 -3.67 -9.39 -15.18
CA SER A 94 -3.50 -10.80 -14.79
C SER A 94 -2.11 -11.34 -15.12
N GLN A 95 -1.55 -10.98 -16.28
CA GLN A 95 -0.21 -11.43 -16.67
C GLN A 95 0.89 -10.79 -15.81
N VAL A 96 0.77 -9.50 -15.49
CA VAL A 96 1.69 -8.83 -14.55
C VAL A 96 1.55 -9.44 -13.16
N ALA A 97 0.33 -9.71 -12.70
CA ALA A 97 0.09 -10.33 -11.40
C ALA A 97 0.73 -11.71 -11.30
N LEU A 98 0.69 -12.52 -12.37
CA LEU A 98 1.36 -13.82 -12.42
C LEU A 98 2.86 -13.71 -12.11
N GLY A 99 3.56 -12.80 -12.78
CA GLY A 99 4.99 -12.56 -12.55
C GLY A 99 5.28 -12.02 -11.15
N ALA A 100 4.51 -11.03 -10.71
CA ALA A 100 4.68 -10.40 -9.40
C ALA A 100 4.40 -11.39 -8.25
N ILE A 101 3.35 -12.21 -8.34
CA ILE A 101 3.03 -13.21 -7.32
C ILE A 101 4.13 -14.26 -7.25
N THR A 102 4.59 -14.75 -8.40
CA THR A 102 5.64 -15.79 -8.47
C THR A 102 6.95 -15.31 -7.84
N GLU A 103 7.36 -14.08 -8.13
CA GLU A 103 8.59 -13.54 -7.55
C GLU A 103 8.39 -13.16 -6.07
N ALA A 104 7.26 -12.54 -5.71
CA ALA A 104 6.95 -12.20 -4.31
C ALA A 104 6.95 -13.45 -3.42
N ASP A 105 6.42 -14.58 -3.88
CA ASP A 105 6.43 -15.85 -3.13
C ASP A 105 7.86 -16.29 -2.74
N ARG A 106 8.79 -16.21 -3.70
CA ARG A 106 10.21 -16.53 -3.46
C ARG A 106 10.83 -15.64 -2.38
N HIS A 107 10.52 -14.34 -2.37
CA HIS A 107 11.00 -13.39 -1.36
C HIS A 107 10.30 -13.61 0.00
N ASN A 108 9.01 -13.89 -0.03
CA ASN A 108 8.17 -14.04 1.16
C ASN A 108 8.58 -15.24 2.03
N ILE A 109 8.90 -16.38 1.40
CA ILE A 109 9.39 -17.58 2.10
C ILE A 109 10.72 -17.33 2.81
N ARG A 110 11.52 -16.35 2.36
CA ARG A 110 12.83 -15.98 2.91
C ARG A 110 12.76 -14.91 3.99
N GLY A 111 11.57 -14.45 4.37
CA GLY A 111 11.34 -13.55 5.49
C GLY A 111 11.05 -12.09 5.11
N GLU A 112 11.22 -11.69 3.85
CA GLU A 112 10.62 -10.45 3.36
C GLU A 112 9.09 -10.59 3.27
N ARG A 113 8.38 -9.47 3.10
CA ARG A 113 6.93 -9.48 2.86
C ARG A 113 6.60 -8.50 1.74
N ILE A 114 5.98 -9.01 0.69
CA ILE A 114 5.53 -8.26 -0.48
C ILE A 114 4.16 -8.81 -0.87
N SER A 115 3.15 -7.93 -0.90
CA SER A 115 1.81 -8.23 -1.39
C SER A 115 1.59 -7.63 -2.78
N VAL A 116 0.67 -8.23 -3.54
CA VAL A 116 0.32 -7.81 -4.89
C VAL A 116 -1.18 -7.54 -4.94
N ASP A 117 -1.54 -6.28 -5.17
CA ASP A 117 -2.91 -5.82 -5.20
C ASP A 117 -3.23 -5.35 -6.62
N THR A 118 -4.41 -5.70 -7.12
CA THR A 118 -4.76 -5.46 -8.52
C THR A 118 -6.13 -4.81 -8.67
N LEU A 119 -6.27 -3.96 -9.68
CA LEU A 119 -7.55 -3.33 -10.04
C LEU A 119 -7.69 -3.29 -11.58
N PRO A 120 -8.54 -4.14 -12.19
CA PRO A 120 -8.84 -4.02 -13.60
C PRO A 120 -9.71 -2.79 -13.85
N LEU A 121 -9.20 -1.84 -14.62
CA LEU A 121 -9.82 -0.54 -14.86
C LEU A 121 -9.47 -0.01 -16.24
N ALA A 122 -10.44 0.62 -16.91
CA ALA A 122 -10.24 1.25 -18.21
C ALA A 122 -10.91 2.64 -18.26
N GLY A 123 -10.38 3.50 -19.12
CA GLY A 123 -10.82 4.88 -19.30
C GLY A 123 -9.89 5.88 -18.60
N GLU A 124 -9.47 6.90 -19.34
CA GLU A 124 -8.44 7.88 -18.92
C GLU A 124 -8.74 8.52 -17.56
N LYS A 125 -9.96 9.06 -17.38
CA LYS A 125 -10.36 9.70 -16.13
C LYS A 125 -10.30 8.75 -14.94
N LYS A 126 -10.84 7.54 -15.09
CA LYS A 126 -10.87 6.53 -14.02
C LYS A 126 -9.45 6.08 -13.66
N LEU A 127 -8.59 5.86 -14.66
CA LEU A 127 -7.19 5.52 -14.46
C LEU A 127 -6.44 6.65 -13.75
N THR A 128 -6.67 7.90 -14.15
CA THR A 128 -6.06 9.08 -13.51
C THR A 128 -6.41 9.16 -12.02
N GLU A 129 -7.70 8.98 -11.69
CA GLU A 129 -8.17 8.95 -10.29
C GLU A 129 -7.54 7.79 -9.52
N ALA A 130 -7.50 6.59 -10.10
CA ALA A 130 -6.90 5.41 -9.48
C ALA A 130 -5.40 5.59 -9.23
N VAL A 131 -4.64 6.12 -10.21
CA VAL A 131 -3.21 6.40 -10.08
C VAL A 131 -2.95 7.41 -8.97
N ARG A 132 -3.70 8.52 -8.90
CA ARG A 132 -3.55 9.49 -7.80
C ARG A 132 -3.85 8.87 -6.44
N ALA A 133 -4.88 8.02 -6.36
CA ALA A 133 -5.26 7.36 -5.11
C ALA A 133 -4.16 6.42 -4.56
N VAL A 134 -3.22 5.95 -5.40
CA VAL A 134 -2.05 5.17 -4.96
C VAL A 134 -1.21 5.96 -3.96
N GLY A 135 -1.12 7.28 -4.10
CA GLY A 135 -0.40 8.14 -3.15
C GLY A 135 -0.97 8.15 -1.73
N CYS A 136 -2.24 7.75 -1.58
CA CYS A 136 -2.91 7.64 -0.28
C CYS A 136 -2.80 6.23 0.33
N LEU A 137 -2.24 5.26 -0.41
CA LEU A 137 -2.12 3.89 0.08
C LEU A 137 -0.83 3.72 0.90
N PRO A 138 -0.92 3.16 2.11
CA PRO A 138 0.27 2.87 2.89
C PRO A 138 1.05 1.72 2.23
N ARG A 139 2.39 1.72 2.42
CA ARG A 139 3.32 0.64 2.04
C ARG A 139 3.49 0.40 0.55
N VAL A 140 3.00 1.28 -0.33
CA VAL A 140 3.22 1.12 -1.78
C VAL A 140 4.70 1.29 -2.10
N GLY A 141 5.28 0.27 -2.71
CA GLY A 141 6.65 0.33 -3.24
C GLY A 141 6.69 0.56 -4.74
N CYS A 142 5.74 0.00 -5.49
CA CYS A 142 5.70 0.10 -6.95
C CYS A 142 4.26 0.09 -7.48
N LEU A 143 4.01 0.88 -8.52
CA LEU A 143 2.81 0.85 -9.36
C LEU A 143 3.19 0.28 -10.74
N VAL A 144 2.41 -0.68 -11.24
CA VAL A 144 2.53 -1.18 -12.61
C VAL A 144 1.28 -0.81 -13.42
N LEU A 145 1.49 -0.09 -14.52
CA LEU A 145 0.45 0.27 -15.48
C LEU A 145 0.41 -0.76 -16.61
N ALA A 146 -0.65 -1.56 -16.62
CA ALA A 146 -0.83 -2.70 -17.52
C ALA A 146 -1.89 -2.40 -18.58
N GLY A 147 -1.47 -1.78 -19.69
CA GLY A 147 -2.36 -1.29 -20.75
C GLY A 147 -1.83 -1.53 -22.16
N SER A 148 -2.70 -1.43 -23.16
CA SER A 148 -2.31 -1.35 -24.57
C SER A 148 -2.23 0.10 -25.07
N LEU A 149 -2.99 1.01 -24.44
CA LEU A 149 -2.94 2.43 -24.69
C LEU A 149 -3.25 3.21 -23.39
N MET A 150 -2.33 4.07 -22.95
CA MET A 150 -2.55 5.01 -21.86
C MET A 150 -1.80 6.32 -22.12
N GLY A 151 -2.44 7.44 -21.82
CA GLY A 151 -1.88 8.78 -22.04
C GLY A 151 -2.79 9.85 -21.44
N GLY A 152 -2.61 11.10 -21.87
CA GLY A 152 -3.42 12.22 -21.40
C GLY A 152 -3.20 12.50 -19.92
N SER A 153 -4.27 12.74 -19.16
CA SER A 153 -4.20 13.17 -17.75
C SER A 153 -3.58 12.13 -16.79
N ILE A 154 -3.38 10.89 -17.25
CA ILE A 154 -2.71 9.85 -16.46
C ILE A 154 -1.24 10.24 -16.19
N VAL A 155 -0.61 10.94 -17.13
CA VAL A 155 0.79 11.40 -17.03
C VAL A 155 0.99 12.30 -15.81
N ASP A 156 0.13 13.30 -15.63
CA ASP A 156 0.22 14.21 -14.50
C ASP A 156 0.08 13.48 -13.16
N ALA A 157 -0.76 12.43 -13.13
CA ALA A 157 -0.93 11.60 -11.94
C ALA A 157 0.30 10.75 -11.64
N ILE A 158 0.98 10.23 -12.67
CA ILE A 158 2.26 9.50 -12.54
C ILE A 158 3.32 10.42 -11.95
N ASP A 159 3.52 11.60 -12.55
CA ASP A 159 4.53 12.56 -12.08
C ASP A 159 4.23 13.01 -10.64
N GLU A 160 2.96 13.20 -10.31
CA GLU A 160 2.53 13.53 -8.95
C GLU A 160 2.94 12.46 -7.94
N ILE A 161 2.63 11.17 -8.22
CA ILE A 161 2.92 10.12 -7.24
C ILE A 161 4.41 9.82 -7.10
N LYS A 162 5.16 9.93 -8.20
CA LYS A 162 6.61 9.76 -8.20
C LYS A 162 7.27 10.85 -7.37
N ASN A 163 6.94 12.11 -7.64
CA ASN A 163 7.62 13.25 -7.02
C ASN A 163 7.19 13.48 -5.56
N LYS A 164 5.91 13.30 -5.23
CA LYS A 164 5.41 13.57 -3.87
C LYS A 164 5.55 12.38 -2.92
N TYR A 165 5.36 11.16 -3.41
CA TYR A 165 5.31 9.96 -2.57
C TYR A 165 6.45 8.98 -2.82
N GLY A 166 7.33 9.25 -3.80
CA GLY A 166 8.48 8.38 -4.10
C GLY A 166 8.09 7.01 -4.65
N VAL A 167 6.88 6.87 -5.20
CA VAL A 167 6.40 5.60 -5.75
C VAL A 167 7.08 5.33 -7.09
N LYS A 168 7.69 4.15 -7.24
CA LYS A 168 8.25 3.69 -8.52
C LYS A 168 7.14 3.27 -9.47
N VAL A 169 7.23 3.65 -10.74
CA VAL A 169 6.22 3.38 -11.76
C VAL A 169 6.80 2.56 -12.90
N ILE A 170 6.25 1.38 -13.13
CA ILE A 170 6.56 0.52 -14.29
C ILE A 170 5.40 0.60 -15.27
N SER A 171 5.70 0.76 -16.56
CA SER A 171 4.70 0.72 -17.62
C SER A 171 4.95 -0.47 -18.53
N LEU A 172 3.88 -1.10 -19.02
CA LEU A 172 4.05 -2.00 -20.17
C LEU A 172 4.43 -1.19 -21.41
N ASN A 173 5.13 -1.82 -22.35
CA ASN A 173 5.40 -1.21 -23.65
C ASN A 173 4.09 -1.05 -24.45
N MET A 174 3.46 0.10 -24.29
CA MET A 174 2.12 0.42 -24.76
C MET A 174 2.11 1.68 -25.64
N VAL A 175 0.99 1.94 -26.32
CA VAL A 175 0.78 3.19 -27.06
C VAL A 175 0.46 4.33 -26.08
N GLY A 176 0.92 5.54 -26.39
CA GLY A 176 0.62 6.75 -25.63
C GLY A 176 1.75 7.21 -24.72
N SER A 177 1.54 8.34 -24.06
CA SER A 177 2.59 9.09 -23.35
C SER A 177 2.95 8.54 -21.97
N VAL A 178 2.19 7.59 -21.42
CA VAL A 178 2.46 7.05 -20.08
C VAL A 178 3.84 6.41 -19.97
N ARG A 179 4.30 5.73 -21.03
CA ARG A 179 5.61 5.05 -21.03
C ARG A 179 6.78 6.03 -20.88
N ASP A 180 6.62 7.27 -21.35
CA ASP A 180 7.67 8.28 -21.33
C ASP A 180 7.85 8.90 -19.93
N HIS A 181 6.92 8.63 -19.01
CA HIS A 181 6.92 9.11 -17.63
C HIS A 181 7.13 7.99 -16.60
N ALA A 182 7.13 6.73 -17.04
CA ALA A 182 7.45 5.60 -16.19
C ALA A 182 8.95 5.57 -15.86
N ASP A 183 9.31 4.99 -14.71
CA ASP A 183 10.71 4.71 -14.35
C ASP A 183 11.30 3.56 -15.15
N LEU A 184 10.44 2.63 -15.59
CA LEU A 184 10.84 1.51 -16.43
C LEU A 184 9.70 1.11 -17.36
N VAL A 185 10.05 0.78 -18.61
CA VAL A 185 9.11 0.25 -19.61
C VAL A 185 9.50 -1.19 -19.92
N VAL A 186 8.54 -2.11 -19.78
CA VAL A 186 8.77 -3.55 -19.99
C VAL A 186 7.75 -4.12 -20.97
N THR A 187 8.23 -4.88 -21.95
CA THR A 187 7.38 -5.43 -23.02
C THR A 187 6.64 -6.68 -22.57
N ASP A 188 7.32 -7.61 -21.91
CA ASP A 188 6.68 -8.82 -21.39
C ASP A 188 5.96 -8.50 -20.06
N PRO A 189 4.63 -8.69 -19.98
CA PRO A 189 3.90 -8.39 -18.76
C PRO A 189 4.31 -9.26 -17.58
N VAL A 190 4.68 -10.52 -17.80
CA VAL A 190 5.13 -11.39 -16.70
C VAL A 190 6.44 -10.86 -16.12
N GLN A 191 7.41 -10.53 -16.97
CA GLN A 191 8.66 -9.90 -16.56
C GLN A 191 8.43 -8.57 -15.85
N ALA A 192 7.49 -7.73 -16.32
CA ALA A 192 7.15 -6.47 -15.64
C ALA A 192 6.75 -6.70 -14.17
N GLY A 193 5.96 -7.77 -13.91
CA GLY A 193 5.59 -8.16 -12.56
C GLY A 193 6.78 -8.62 -11.71
N VAL A 194 7.68 -9.43 -12.28
CA VAL A 194 8.92 -9.85 -11.60
C VAL A 194 9.79 -8.63 -11.25
N MET A 195 9.99 -7.72 -12.20
CA MET A 195 10.79 -6.52 -12.01
C MET A 195 10.18 -5.56 -10.98
N ALA A 196 8.84 -5.49 -10.89
CA ALA A 196 8.15 -4.72 -9.86
C ALA A 196 8.43 -5.23 -8.43
N VAL A 197 8.58 -6.55 -8.26
CA VAL A 197 8.98 -7.14 -6.97
C VAL A 197 10.45 -6.87 -6.71
N MET A 198 11.30 -7.14 -7.70
CA MET A 198 12.74 -6.98 -7.56
C MET A 198 13.16 -5.53 -7.28
N SER A 199 12.43 -4.53 -7.77
CA SER A 199 12.72 -3.11 -7.53
C SER A 199 12.48 -2.67 -6.09
N ILE A 200 11.67 -3.43 -5.33
CA ILE A 200 11.32 -3.10 -3.93
C ILE A 200 11.87 -4.11 -2.93
N ALA A 201 12.29 -5.29 -3.38
CA ALA A 201 12.89 -6.32 -2.53
C ALA A 201 14.27 -5.88 -2.02
N LYS A 202 14.53 -6.03 -0.72
CA LYS A 202 15.83 -5.63 -0.13
C LYS A 202 16.95 -6.61 -0.47
N THR A 203 16.60 -7.87 -0.73
CA THR A 203 17.52 -8.96 -1.07
C THR A 203 17.85 -9.03 -2.56
N ALA A 204 17.14 -8.29 -3.41
CA ALA A 204 17.47 -8.18 -4.83
C ALA A 204 18.61 -7.17 -5.05
N LYS A 205 19.50 -7.47 -6.00
CA LYS A 205 20.53 -6.53 -6.47
C LYS A 205 20.02 -5.56 -7.54
N PHE A 206 18.79 -5.77 -7.99
CA PHE A 206 18.20 -4.96 -9.04
C PHE A 206 17.83 -3.59 -8.49
N ASP A 207 18.20 -2.55 -9.22
CA ASP A 207 17.93 -1.17 -8.89
C ASP A 207 17.34 -0.52 -10.14
N ILE A 208 16.07 -0.13 -10.07
CA ILE A 208 15.34 0.45 -11.19
C ILE A 208 15.98 1.76 -11.65
N ASP A 209 16.65 2.48 -10.74
CA ASP A 209 17.30 3.77 -11.02
C ASP A 209 18.63 3.60 -11.78
N ARG A 210 19.05 2.36 -12.06
CA ARG A 210 20.30 2.03 -12.79
C ARG A 210 20.04 1.39 -14.16
N VAL A 211 18.81 1.40 -14.62
CA VAL A 211 18.40 0.78 -15.89
C VAL A 211 17.86 1.87 -16.80
N ASP A 212 18.60 2.19 -17.87
CA ASP A 212 18.28 3.28 -18.81
C ASP A 212 17.51 2.80 -20.08
N GLU A 213 17.01 1.55 -20.11
CA GLU A 213 16.46 0.94 -21.33
C GLU A 213 15.03 0.41 -21.19
N VAL A 214 14.32 0.39 -22.33
CA VAL A 214 13.07 -0.38 -22.52
C VAL A 214 13.43 -1.86 -22.59
N LEU A 215 12.87 -2.68 -21.72
CA LEU A 215 13.13 -4.12 -21.63
C LEU A 215 12.02 -4.99 -22.25
#